data_AF-A0A4V3RB90-F1
#
_entry.id   AF-A0A4V3RB90-F1
#
_cell.length_a   1.000
_cell.length_b   1.000
_cell.length_c   1.000
_cell.angle_alpha   90.00
_cell.angle_beta   90.00
_cell.angle_gamma   90.00
#
_symmetry.space_group_name_H-M   'P 1'
#
loop_
_entity.id
_entity.type
_entity.pdbx_description
1 polymer ?
#
loop_
_entity_poly.entity_id
_entity_poly.type
_entity_poly.pdbx_seq_one_letter_code
_entity_poly.pdbx_strand_id
1 'polypeptide(L)'
;MNKNLKTIIDSALVLCFVVVLTTGVMLHLKKHGIIIEPRPLLKMLHYCTGFVMVALAAVHVGNYIKSFKALSVKYPYTVINSQVLMVMLAIVFLTGLVKLLSPVKIPNLGLWHYWLGIIMSVAAVIHLWRMLPWLMRKYRR
;
A
#
# COMPACT_ATOMS: atom_id res chain seq x y z
N MET A 1 2.66 17.66 13.79
CA MET A 1 1.84 16.50 14.22
C MET A 1 2.51 15.78 15.37
N ASN A 2 1.76 15.47 16.44
CA ASN A 2 2.29 14.78 17.63
C ASN A 2 2.78 13.35 17.26
N LYS A 3 3.80 12.87 17.98
CA LYS A 3 4.43 11.55 17.86
C LYS A 3 3.43 10.39 17.99
N ASN A 4 2.47 10.47 18.91
CA ASN A 4 1.47 9.40 19.09
C ASN A 4 0.64 9.22 17.82
N LEU A 5 0.16 10.33 17.24
CA LEU A 5 -0.60 10.30 16.00
C LEU A 5 0.25 9.79 14.82
N LYS A 6 1.55 10.15 14.75
CA LYS A 6 2.46 9.58 13.74
C LYS A 6 2.55 8.06 13.85
N THR A 7 2.66 7.55 15.07
CA THR A 7 2.77 6.11 15.35
C THR A 7 1.47 5.38 14.99
N ILE A 8 0.32 5.97 15.33
CA ILE A 8 -1.00 5.43 14.95
C ILE A 8 -1.13 5.36 13.43
N ILE A 9 -0.78 6.43 12.71
CA ILE A 9 -0.87 6.46 11.24
C ILE A 9 0.08 5.44 10.60
N ASP A 10 1.33 5.37 11.06
CA ASP A 10 2.31 4.42 10.53
C ASP A 10 1.82 2.96 10.72
N SER A 11 1.26 2.63 11.89
CA SER A 11 0.76 1.28 12.18
C SER A 11 -0.56 0.97 11.49
N ALA A 12 -1.48 1.93 11.40
CA ALA A 12 -2.71 1.80 10.63
C ALA A 12 -2.42 1.57 9.14
N LEU A 13 -1.41 2.26 8.59
CA LEU A 13 -0.98 2.06 7.22
C LEU A 13 -0.47 0.63 6.96
N VAL A 14 0.30 0.07 7.91
CA VAL A 14 0.74 -1.35 7.84
C VAL A 14 -0.46 -2.29 7.86
N LEU A 15 -1.42 -2.07 8.77
CA LEU A 15 -2.63 -2.89 8.84
C LEU A 15 -3.44 -2.82 7.55
N CYS A 16 -3.66 -1.63 7.00
CA CYS A 16 -4.33 -1.44 5.73
C CYS A 16 -3.61 -2.15 4.59
N PHE A 17 -2.28 -2.07 4.54
CA PHE A 17 -1.48 -2.79 3.55
C PHE A 17 -1.70 -4.31 3.61
N VAL A 18 -1.65 -4.90 4.81
CA VAL A 18 -1.90 -6.34 5.00
C VAL A 18 -3.31 -6.70 4.51
N VAL A 19 -4.33 -5.95 4.89
CA VAL A 19 -5.72 -6.22 4.48
C VAL A 19 -5.88 -6.09 2.97
N VAL A 20 -5.36 -5.03 2.35
CA VAL A 20 -5.46 -4.78 0.90
C VAL A 20 -4.74 -5.87 0.10
N LEU A 21 -3.52 -6.24 0.50
CA LEU A 21 -2.77 -7.32 -0.16
C LEU A 21 -3.52 -8.65 -0.06
N THR A 22 -3.91 -9.03 1.15
CA THR A 22 -4.57 -10.33 1.39
C THR A 22 -5.88 -10.42 0.61
N THR A 23 -6.73 -9.39 0.71
CA THR A 23 -8.00 -9.35 -0.05
C THR A 23 -7.77 -9.29 -1.56
N GLY A 24 -6.72 -8.60 -2.03
CA GLY A 24 -6.34 -8.54 -3.44
C GLY A 24 -5.92 -9.91 -4.00
N VAL A 25 -5.11 -10.66 -3.26
CA VAL A 25 -4.74 -12.05 -3.60
C VAL A 25 -5.97 -12.94 -3.61
N MET A 26 -6.80 -12.90 -2.55
CA MET A 26 -8.04 -13.67 -2.48
C MET A 26 -8.98 -13.40 -3.68
N LEU A 27 -9.10 -12.14 -4.12
CA LEU A 27 -9.90 -11.78 -5.29
C LEU A 27 -9.28 -12.30 -6.61
N HIS A 28 -7.96 -12.39 -6.69
CA HIS A 28 -7.24 -12.92 -7.85
C HIS A 28 -7.41 -14.44 -8.00
N LEU A 29 -7.50 -15.17 -6.89
CA LEU A 29 -7.62 -16.63 -6.86
C LEU A 29 -8.79 -17.17 -7.70
N LYS A 30 -9.82 -16.36 -8.00
CA LYS A 30 -10.88 -16.73 -8.95
C LYS A 30 -10.32 -17.16 -10.31
N LYS A 31 -9.20 -16.58 -10.78
CA LYS A 31 -8.56 -16.97 -12.03
C LYS A 31 -7.95 -18.38 -11.99
N HIS A 32 -7.73 -18.92 -10.80
CA HIS A 32 -7.25 -20.27 -10.55
C HIS A 32 -8.37 -21.25 -10.14
N GLY A 33 -9.64 -20.86 -10.31
CA GLY A 33 -10.80 -21.69 -9.98
C GLY A 33 -11.25 -21.65 -8.51
N ILE A 34 -10.55 -20.89 -7.64
CA ILE A 34 -10.87 -20.79 -6.22
C ILE A 34 -11.69 -19.51 -5.99
N ILE A 35 -12.92 -19.67 -5.49
CA ILE A 35 -13.82 -18.54 -5.20
C ILE A 35 -14.02 -18.44 -3.69
N ILE A 36 -13.67 -17.29 -3.12
CA ILE A 36 -13.87 -16.99 -1.70
C ILE A 36 -15.13 -16.13 -1.56
N GLU A 37 -16.08 -16.62 -0.76
CA GLU A 37 -17.36 -15.98 -0.48
C GLU A 37 -17.40 -15.41 0.95
N PRO A 38 -18.18 -14.33 1.21
CA PRO A 38 -19.00 -13.58 0.26
C PRO A 38 -18.18 -12.60 -0.58
N ARG A 39 -18.19 -12.78 -1.90
CA ARG A 39 -17.35 -12.04 -2.83
C ARG A 39 -17.63 -10.53 -2.90
N PRO A 40 -18.90 -10.05 -2.79
CA PRO A 40 -19.18 -8.62 -2.70
C PRO A 40 -18.52 -7.96 -1.48
N LEU A 41 -18.56 -8.63 -0.32
CA LEU A 41 -17.91 -8.14 0.90
C LEU A 41 -16.39 -8.06 0.72
N LEU A 42 -15.78 -9.08 0.11
CA LEU A 42 -14.35 -9.10 -0.14
C LEU A 42 -13.90 -7.94 -1.05
N LYS A 43 -14.68 -7.64 -2.09
CA LYS A 43 -14.45 -6.46 -2.94
C LYS A 43 -14.59 -5.17 -2.14
N MET A 44 -15.65 -5.06 -1.32
CA MET A 44 -15.90 -3.91 -0.45
C MET A 44 -14.73 -3.61 0.47
N LEU A 45 -14.29 -4.62 1.22
CA LEU A 45 -13.13 -4.49 2.10
C LEU A 45 -11.88 -4.07 1.33
N HIS A 46 -11.64 -4.66 0.16
CA HIS A 46 -10.47 -4.33 -0.65
C HIS A 46 -10.46 -2.86 -1.10
N TYR A 47 -11.55 -2.35 -1.69
CA TYR A 47 -11.56 -0.96 -2.16
C TYR A 47 -11.62 0.04 -1.01
N CYS A 48 -12.48 -0.16 0.00
CA CYS A 48 -12.59 0.75 1.15
C CYS A 48 -11.24 0.88 1.86
N THR A 49 -10.60 -0.25 2.16
CA THR A 49 -9.29 -0.25 2.81
C THR A 49 -8.22 0.31 1.88
N GLY A 50 -8.31 0.10 0.56
CA GLY A 50 -7.43 0.72 -0.42
C GLY A 50 -7.48 2.25 -0.42
N PHE A 51 -8.68 2.85 -0.37
CA PHE A 51 -8.83 4.31 -0.23
C PHE A 51 -8.25 4.83 1.09
N VAL A 52 -8.54 4.14 2.20
CA VAL A 52 -7.97 4.49 3.52
C VAL A 52 -6.44 4.41 3.49
N MET A 53 -5.90 3.35 2.89
CA MET A 53 -4.45 3.14 2.74
C MET A 53 -3.80 4.31 1.99
N VAL A 54 -4.39 4.76 0.87
CA VAL A 54 -3.87 5.88 0.09
C VAL A 54 -3.92 7.19 0.89
N ALA A 55 -5.01 7.45 1.60
CA ALA A 55 -5.13 8.63 2.46
C ALA A 55 -4.06 8.64 3.57
N LEU A 56 -3.89 7.50 4.27
CA LEU A 56 -2.86 7.34 5.30
C LEU A 56 -1.45 7.46 4.72
N ALA A 57 -1.21 6.91 3.52
CA ALA A 57 0.07 7.01 2.84
C ALA A 57 0.40 8.47 2.46
N ALA A 58 -0.57 9.25 1.99
CA ALA A 58 -0.38 10.67 1.70
C ALA A 58 0.02 11.46 2.96
N VAL A 59 -0.65 11.20 4.09
CA VAL A 59 -0.29 11.81 5.38
C VAL A 59 1.09 11.33 5.85
N HIS A 60 1.40 10.04 5.72
CA HIS A 60 2.71 9.47 6.04
C HIS A 60 3.82 10.17 5.24
N VAL A 61 3.67 10.28 3.91
CA VAL A 61 4.63 10.98 3.06
C VAL A 61 4.78 12.43 3.49
N GLY A 62 3.68 13.17 3.70
CA GLY A 62 3.73 14.56 4.16
C GLY A 62 4.50 14.76 5.47
N ASN A 63 4.42 13.79 6.39
CA ASN A 63 5.15 13.83 7.66
C ASN A 63 6.66 13.63 7.53
N TYR A 64 7.13 12.93 6.50
CA TYR A 64 8.52 12.49 6.37
C TYR A 64 9.24 13.01 5.12
N ILE A 65 8.55 13.64 4.18
CA ILE A 65 9.15 14.10 2.90
C ILE A 65 10.33 15.05 3.10
N LYS A 66 10.26 15.95 4.10
CA LYS A 66 11.38 16.85 4.44
C LYS A 66 12.61 16.10 4.93
N SER A 67 12.44 14.89 5.46
CA SER A 67 13.54 14.04 5.93
C SER A 67 14.25 13.32 4.78
N PHE A 68 13.68 13.26 3.58
CA PHE A 68 14.27 12.51 2.45
C PHE A 68 15.65 13.04 2.08
N LYS A 69 15.86 14.36 2.07
CA LYS A 69 17.16 14.97 1.75
C LYS A 69 18.25 14.59 2.76
N ALA A 70 17.93 14.57 4.05
CA ALA A 70 18.88 14.16 5.08
C ALA A 70 19.13 12.64 5.06
N LEU A 71 18.07 11.87 4.82
CA LEU A 71 18.12 10.42 4.72
C LEU A 71 18.89 9.95 3.47
N SER A 72 18.82 10.66 2.35
CA SER A 72 19.45 10.23 1.10
C SER A 72 20.97 10.23 1.17
N VAL A 73 21.56 11.07 2.01
CA VAL A 73 23.02 11.10 2.24
C VAL A 73 23.50 9.81 2.91
N LYS A 74 22.77 9.33 3.93
CA LYS A 74 23.18 8.18 4.74
C LYS A 74 22.56 6.85 4.29
N TYR A 75 21.37 6.88 3.72
CA TYR A 75 20.57 5.73 3.33
C TYR A 75 19.89 5.92 1.96
N PRO A 76 20.68 6.10 0.87
CA PRO A 76 20.14 6.43 -0.46
C PRO A 76 19.15 5.38 -0.98
N TYR A 77 19.48 4.09 -0.86
CA TYR A 77 18.61 3.00 -1.32
C TYR A 77 17.25 2.95 -0.61
N THR A 78 17.20 3.41 0.64
CA THR A 78 15.98 3.48 1.43
C THR A 78 15.07 4.60 0.94
N VAL A 79 15.66 5.74 0.57
CA VAL A 79 14.92 6.85 -0.05
C VAL A 79 14.42 6.45 -1.43
N ILE A 80 15.26 5.86 -2.27
CA ILE A 80 14.88 5.37 -3.60
C ILE A 80 13.73 4.37 -3.51
N ASN A 81 13.82 3.37 -2.63
CA ASN A 81 12.73 2.39 -2.43
C ASN A 81 11.42 3.07 -2.01
N SER A 82 11.49 4.10 -1.16
CA SER A 82 10.31 4.85 -0.72
C SER A 82 9.68 5.67 -1.84
N GLN A 83 10.49 6.24 -2.74
CA GLN A 83 10.01 6.93 -3.94
C GLN A 83 9.36 5.95 -4.93
N VAL A 84 10.00 4.80 -5.19
CA VAL A 84 9.43 3.74 -6.03
C VAL A 84 8.11 3.25 -5.45
N LEU A 85 8.06 3.00 -4.15
CA LEU A 85 6.82 2.57 -3.47
C LEU A 85 5.70 3.61 -3.61
N MET A 86 6.02 4.91 -3.49
CA MET A 86 5.05 5.99 -3.66
C MET A 86 4.46 6.03 -5.09
N VAL A 87 5.32 5.92 -6.10
CA VAL A 87 4.90 5.89 -7.51
C VAL A 87 4.08 4.63 -7.80
N MET A 88 4.53 3.47 -7.32
CA MET A 88 3.82 2.20 -7.51
C MET A 88 2.46 2.21 -6.82
N LEU A 89 2.36 2.78 -5.62
CA LEU A 89 1.08 2.95 -4.93
C LEU A 89 0.12 3.82 -5.76
N ALA A 90 0.60 4.93 -6.34
CA ALA A 90 -0.22 5.77 -7.20
C ALA A 90 -0.71 5.00 -8.44
N ILE A 91 0.16 4.24 -9.10
CA ILE A 91 -0.20 3.43 -10.29
C ILE A 91 -1.22 2.33 -9.92
N VAL A 92 -1.00 1.60 -8.82
CA VAL A 92 -1.91 0.55 -8.35
C VAL A 92 -3.27 1.16 -7.99
N PHE A 93 -3.28 2.31 -7.32
CA PHE A 93 -4.51 3.02 -7.00
C PHE A 93 -5.26 3.47 -8.26
N LEU A 94 -4.57 4.09 -9.23
CA LEU A 94 -5.18 4.53 -10.48
C LEU A 94 -5.78 3.36 -11.27
N THR A 95 -5.05 2.25 -11.41
CA THR A 95 -5.57 1.05 -12.09
C THR A 95 -6.77 0.44 -11.35
N GLY A 96 -6.78 0.49 -10.02
CA GLY A 96 -7.91 0.08 -9.19
C GLY A 96 -9.11 1.01 -9.36
N LEU A 97 -8.89 2.31 -9.40
CA LEU A 97 -9.92 3.34 -9.58
C LEU A 97 -10.57 3.24 -10.95
N VAL A 98 -9.77 3.11 -12.02
CA VAL A 98 -10.27 2.86 -13.37
C VAL A 98 -11.11 1.59 -13.39
N LYS A 99 -10.66 0.51 -12.75
CA LYS A 99 -11.42 -0.74 -12.68
C LYS A 99 -12.73 -0.62 -11.90
N LEU A 100 -12.79 0.25 -10.89
CA LEU A 100 -13.99 0.49 -10.10
C LEU A 100 -15.01 1.36 -10.84
N LEU A 101 -14.55 2.40 -11.54
CA LEU A 101 -15.39 3.40 -12.17
C LEU A 101 -15.73 3.12 -13.64
N SER A 102 -14.98 2.23 -14.30
CA SER A 102 -15.26 1.91 -15.71
C SER A 102 -16.61 1.20 -15.84
N PRO A 103 -17.53 1.72 -16.69
CA PRO A 103 -18.82 1.07 -16.92
C PRO A 103 -18.67 -0.23 -17.72
N VAL A 104 -17.54 -0.37 -18.43
CA VAL A 104 -17.20 -1.55 -19.23
C VAL A 104 -15.95 -2.23 -18.69
N LYS A 105 -15.91 -3.55 -18.82
CA LYS A 105 -14.76 -4.35 -18.39
C LYS A 105 -13.60 -4.14 -19.36
N ILE A 106 -12.54 -3.48 -18.90
CA ILE A 106 -11.30 -3.32 -19.68
C ILE A 106 -10.52 -4.65 -19.69
N PRO A 107 -10.19 -5.20 -20.88
CA PRO A 107 -9.39 -6.42 -20.99
C PRO A 107 -8.07 -6.31 -20.24
N ASN A 108 -7.66 -7.39 -19.55
CA ASN A 108 -6.40 -7.50 -18.81
C ASN A 108 -6.14 -6.50 -17.67
N LEU A 109 -6.91 -5.42 -17.50
CA LEU A 109 -6.70 -4.42 -16.43
C LEU A 109 -6.66 -5.04 -15.03
N GLY A 110 -7.51 -6.04 -14.78
CA GLY A 110 -7.50 -6.76 -13.51
C GLY A 110 -6.23 -7.60 -13.27
N LEU A 111 -5.56 -8.04 -14.33
CA LEU A 111 -4.28 -8.76 -14.24
C LEU A 111 -3.12 -7.78 -14.07
N TRP A 112 -3.13 -6.67 -14.80
CA TRP A 112 -2.17 -5.58 -14.63
C TRP A 112 -2.18 -5.05 -13.20
N HIS A 113 -3.36 -4.70 -12.68
CA HIS A 113 -3.53 -4.24 -11.30
C HIS A 113 -2.97 -5.24 -10.28
N TYR A 114 -3.17 -6.55 -10.52
CA TYR A 114 -2.64 -7.59 -9.65
C TYR A 114 -1.10 -7.62 -9.65
N TRP A 115 -0.47 -7.71 -10.82
CA TRP A 115 0.99 -7.75 -10.91
C TRP A 115 1.65 -6.50 -10.37
N LEU A 116 1.09 -5.32 -10.68
CA LEU A 116 1.55 -4.04 -10.11
C LEU A 116 1.39 -4.04 -8.58
N GLY A 117 0.28 -4.59 -8.06
CA GLY A 117 0.06 -4.77 -6.63
C GLY A 117 1.10 -5.68 -5.97
N ILE A 118 1.48 -6.78 -6.63
CA ILE A 118 2.55 -7.67 -6.14
C ILE A 118 3.91 -6.94 -6.12
N ILE A 119 4.27 -6.24 -7.19
CA ILE A 119 5.53 -5.47 -7.26
C ILE A 119 5.56 -4.38 -6.18
N MET A 120 4.47 -3.63 -6.03
CA MET A 120 4.31 -2.63 -4.96
C MET A 120 4.46 -3.30 -3.57
N SER A 121 3.90 -4.49 -3.38
CA SER A 121 3.97 -5.21 -2.11
C SER A 121 5.38 -5.65 -1.76
N VAL A 122 6.17 -6.08 -2.73
CA VAL A 122 7.61 -6.37 -2.53
C VAL A 122 8.35 -5.10 -2.08
N ALA A 123 8.13 -3.98 -2.77
CA ALA A 123 8.72 -2.69 -2.39
C ALA A 123 8.28 -2.22 -0.99
N ALA A 124 7.01 -2.48 -0.62
CA ALA A 124 6.46 -2.19 0.70
C ALA A 124 7.11 -3.05 1.80
N VAL A 125 7.30 -4.35 1.57
CA VAL A 125 7.99 -5.25 2.51
C VAL A 125 9.44 -4.82 2.70
N ILE A 126 10.15 -4.47 1.62
CA ILE A 126 11.52 -3.93 1.70
C ILE A 126 11.55 -2.62 2.48
N HIS A 127 10.59 -1.72 2.25
CA HIS A 127 10.46 -0.47 2.99
C HIS A 127 10.26 -0.73 4.49
N LEU A 128 9.31 -1.61 4.82
CA LEU A 128 8.99 -1.98 6.19
C LEU A 128 10.18 -2.62 6.88
N TRP A 129 10.86 -3.59 6.26
CA TRP A 129 12.05 -4.23 6.84
C TRP A 129 13.13 -3.20 7.22
N ARG A 130 13.40 -2.23 6.35
CA ARG A 130 14.39 -1.17 6.59
C ARG A 130 13.92 -0.14 7.63
N MET A 131 12.62 0.10 7.74
CA MET A 131 12.03 1.10 8.64
C MET A 131 11.54 0.54 9.98
N LEU A 132 11.41 -0.78 10.09
CA LEU A 132 10.85 -1.45 11.27
C LEU A 132 11.61 -1.11 12.55
N PRO A 133 12.96 -1.06 12.58
CA PRO A 133 13.68 -0.64 13.78
C PRO A 133 13.31 0.79 14.22
N TRP A 134 12.95 1.67 13.27
CA TRP A 134 12.58 3.05 13.56
C TRP A 134 11.15 3.14 14.08
N LEU A 135 10.23 2.34 13.53
CA LEU A 135 8.87 2.22 14.06
C LEU A 135 8.90 1.66 15.49
N MET A 136 9.65 0.58 15.75
CA MET A 136 9.80 0.00 17.08
C MET A 136 10.37 1.00 18.09
N ARG A 137 11.33 1.86 17.70
CA ARG A 137 11.85 2.92 18.57
C ARG A 137 10.82 3.97 18.95
N LYS A 138 9.77 4.19 18.15
CA LYS A 138 8.68 5.11 18.51
C LYS A 138 7.80 4.56 19.63
N TYR A 139 7.64 3.24 19.69
CA TYR A 139 6.88 2.53 20.73
C TYR A 139 7.62 2.37 22.06
N ARG A 140 8.96 2.34 22.04
CA ARG A 140 9.79 2.21 23.26
C ARG A 140 10.01 3.52 24.03
N ARG A 141 9.55 4.64 23.49
CA ARG A 141 9.71 5.99 24.04
C ARG A 141 8.34 6.61 24.21
#